data_AF-A0A5S9M4F1-F1
#
_entry.id   AF-A0A5S9M4F1-F1
#
_cell.length_a   1.000
_cell.length_b   1.000
_cell.length_c   1.000
_cell.angle_alpha   90.00
_cell.angle_beta   90.00
_cell.angle_gamma   90.00
#
_symmetry.space_group_name_H-M   'P 1'
#
loop_
_entity.id
_entity.type
_entity.pdbx_description
1 polymer ?
#
loop_
_entity_poly.entity_id
_entity_poly.type
_entity_poly.pdbx_seq_one_letter_code
_entity_poly.pdbx_strand_id
1 'polypeptide(L)'
;MLGKNGLDRLIQWVTIVEIIEDTSRLSEGELLVTTGFGLADNLERRARLEELIQSQRLSAIAIYKGVYLTEIPASLIEAAKNSGIPLIEIPSHVNFSDITKAVLEQIVSSQLHQLKYSSAIHQRLTHLNVSNKNVTQITDELAHLTSANIVVLDVFFTSKTAAHLIKR
;
A
#
# COMPACT_ATOMS: atom_id res chain seq x y z
N MET A 1 14.38 9.53 8.08
CA MET A 1 13.65 9.22 6.83
C MET A 1 13.75 10.39 5.88
N LEU A 2 14.17 10.13 4.64
CA LEU A 2 14.27 11.09 3.54
C LEU A 2 13.24 10.68 2.47
N GLY A 3 12.79 11.59 1.58
CA GLY A 3 11.74 11.28 0.60
C GLY A 3 10.32 11.22 1.17
N LYS A 4 9.91 12.22 1.95
CA LYS A 4 8.63 12.25 2.70
C LYS A 4 7.37 12.33 1.82
N ASN A 5 7.51 12.64 0.53
CA ASN A 5 6.37 12.80 -0.38
C ASN A 5 5.75 11.46 -0.82
N GLY A 6 6.39 10.33 -0.51
CA GLY A 6 5.91 8.99 -0.85
C GLY A 6 5.37 8.18 0.33
N LEU A 7 5.06 8.80 1.47
CA LEU A 7 4.59 8.07 2.66
C LEU A 7 3.22 7.40 2.48
N ASP A 8 2.42 7.87 1.52
CA ASP A 8 1.12 7.27 1.19
C ASP A 8 1.23 6.07 0.23
N ARG A 9 2.45 5.72 -0.21
CA ARG A 9 2.67 4.57 -1.11
C ARG A 9 2.37 3.27 -0.37
N LEU A 10 1.47 2.46 -0.95
CA LEU A 10 1.11 1.16 -0.40
C LEU A 10 2.26 0.15 -0.58
N ILE A 11 2.70 -0.44 0.52
CA ILE A 11 3.66 -1.55 0.51
C ILE A 11 2.88 -2.85 0.33
N GLN A 12 3.16 -3.59 -0.74
CA GLN A 12 2.49 -4.86 -1.05
C GLN A 12 3.27 -6.09 -0.57
N TRP A 13 4.60 -5.95 -0.46
CA TRP A 13 5.50 -7.03 -0.07
C TRP A 13 6.85 -6.49 0.42
N VAL A 14 7.62 -7.32 1.12
CA VAL A 14 9.00 -7.01 1.55
C VAL A 14 9.97 -7.91 0.82
N THR A 15 10.97 -7.32 0.17
CA THR A 15 12.03 -8.05 -0.52
C THR A 15 13.37 -7.70 0.11
N ILE A 16 14.12 -8.71 0.55
CA ILE A 16 15.45 -8.53 1.13
C ILE A 16 16.49 -8.89 0.06
N VAL A 17 17.37 -7.94 -0.27
CA VAL A 17 18.45 -8.13 -1.25
C VAL A 17 19.76 -7.63 -0.66
N GLU A 18 20.75 -8.51 -0.57
CA GLU A 18 22.10 -8.12 -0.12
C GLU A 18 22.89 -7.45 -1.25
N ILE A 19 22.87 -8.04 -2.45
CA ILE A 19 23.62 -7.58 -3.63
C ILE A 19 22.66 -7.20 -4.75
N ILE A 20 22.70 -5.92 -5.15
CA ILE A 20 21.83 -5.38 -6.20
C ILE A 20 22.52 -5.54 -7.56
N GLU A 21 22.36 -6.73 -8.15
CA GLU A 21 22.88 -7.04 -9.49
C GLU A 21 21.83 -6.91 -10.58
N ASP A 22 20.60 -7.34 -10.30
CA ASP A 22 19.49 -7.33 -11.24
C ASP A 22 18.24 -6.73 -10.58
N THR A 23 17.94 -5.50 -10.96
CA THR A 23 16.78 -4.74 -10.45
C THR A 23 15.46 -5.17 -11.09
N SER A 24 15.50 -5.94 -12.19
CA SER A 24 14.29 -6.40 -12.88
C SER A 24 13.50 -7.45 -12.08
N ARG A 25 14.15 -8.07 -11.10
CA ARG A 25 13.56 -9.06 -10.18
C ARG A 25 12.71 -8.44 -9.08
N LEU A 26 12.73 -7.11 -8.95
CA LEU A 26 11.93 -6.38 -7.97
C LEU A 26 10.58 -6.00 -8.59
N SER A 27 9.51 -6.33 -7.88
CA SER A 27 8.16 -5.99 -8.30
C SER A 27 7.79 -4.56 -7.90
N GLU A 28 6.79 -4.03 -8.58
CA GLU A 28 6.19 -2.76 -8.20
C GLU A 28 5.53 -2.86 -6.81
N GLY A 29 5.61 -1.80 -6.02
CA GLY A 29 4.98 -1.73 -4.71
C GLY A 29 5.74 -2.42 -3.58
N GLU A 30 6.94 -2.94 -3.84
CA GLU A 30 7.77 -3.61 -2.83
C GLU A 30 8.48 -2.60 -1.91
N LEU A 31 8.66 -3.01 -0.64
CA LEU A 31 9.67 -2.45 0.25
C LEU A 31 10.97 -3.24 0.07
N LEU A 32 11.99 -2.60 -0.51
CA LEU A 32 13.33 -3.17 -0.60
C LEU A 32 14.08 -3.00 0.72
N VAL A 33 14.56 -4.09 1.31
CA VAL A 33 15.46 -4.09 2.48
C VAL A 33 16.84 -4.56 2.03
N THR A 34 17.88 -3.80 2.34
CA THR A 34 19.25 -4.13 1.91
C THR A 34 20.30 -3.72 2.94
N THR A 35 21.45 -4.38 2.94
CA THR A 35 22.66 -3.97 3.67
C THR A 35 23.46 -2.90 2.91
N GLY A 36 23.06 -2.60 1.67
CA GLY A 36 23.78 -1.64 0.82
C GLY A 36 25.17 -2.11 0.41
N PHE A 37 25.38 -3.43 0.31
CA PHE A 37 26.69 -4.02 0.02
C PHE A 37 27.31 -3.47 -1.27
N GLY A 38 28.47 -2.84 -1.12
CA GLY A 38 29.24 -2.27 -2.23
C GLY A 38 28.71 -0.94 -2.77
N LEU A 39 27.69 -0.32 -2.15
CA LEU A 39 27.22 1.01 -2.58
C LEU A 39 28.25 2.12 -2.32
N ALA A 40 29.10 1.95 -1.29
CA ALA A 40 30.18 2.88 -0.97
C ALA A 40 31.30 2.87 -2.03
N ASP A 41 31.65 1.69 -2.55
CA ASP A 41 32.91 1.50 -3.29
C ASP A 41 32.70 1.23 -4.78
N ASN A 42 31.51 0.75 -5.17
CA ASN A 42 31.18 0.38 -6.54
C ASN A 42 30.16 1.37 -7.13
N LEU A 43 30.64 2.23 -8.04
CA LEU A 43 29.83 3.24 -8.72
C LEU A 43 28.72 2.62 -9.59
N GLU A 44 28.95 1.46 -10.19
CA GLU A 44 27.96 0.80 -11.04
C GLU A 44 26.77 0.29 -10.21
N ARG A 45 27.05 -0.34 -9.05
CA ARG A 45 25.98 -0.76 -8.11
C ARG A 45 25.20 0.44 -7.59
N ARG A 46 25.88 1.55 -7.31
CA ARG A 46 25.23 2.79 -6.89
C ARG A 46 24.33 3.36 -7.99
N ALA A 47 24.82 3.44 -9.22
CA ALA A 47 24.05 3.90 -10.37
C ALA A 47 22.79 3.02 -10.60
N ARG A 48 22.90 1.69 -10.50
CA ARG A 48 21.74 0.79 -10.60
C ARG A 48 20.68 1.07 -9.54
N LEU A 49 21.08 1.35 -8.30
CA LEU A 49 20.14 1.71 -7.24
C LEU A 49 19.54 3.11 -7.47
N GLU A 50 20.31 4.06 -7.99
CA GLU A 50 19.80 5.37 -8.38
C GLU A 50 18.74 5.25 -9.49
N GLU A 51 18.99 4.46 -10.52
CA GLU A 51 18.04 4.15 -11.59
C GLU A 51 16.76 3.50 -11.04
N LEU A 52 16.91 2.55 -10.11
CA LEU A 52 15.77 1.90 -9.46
C LEU A 52 14.93 2.91 -8.66
N ILE A 53 15.56 3.81 -7.91
CA ILE A 53 14.87 4.90 -7.20
C ILE A 53 14.13 5.80 -8.19
N GLN A 54 14.81 6.21 -9.27
CA GLN A 54 14.25 7.08 -10.30
C GLN A 54 13.07 6.44 -11.05
N SER A 55 13.07 5.12 -11.19
CA SER A 55 11.94 4.39 -11.80
C SER A 55 10.64 4.49 -11.00
N GLN A 56 10.74 4.83 -9.70
CA GLN A 56 9.62 4.93 -8.76
C GLN A 56 8.74 3.68 -8.64
N ARG A 57 9.24 2.52 -9.07
CA ARG A 57 8.51 1.24 -8.98
C ARG A 57 8.37 0.74 -7.54
N LEU A 58 9.36 1.03 -6.70
CA LEU A 58 9.32 0.63 -5.29
C LEU A 58 8.42 1.56 -4.46
N SER A 59 7.87 1.03 -3.38
CA SER A 59 7.14 1.84 -2.40
C SER A 59 8.07 2.53 -1.42
N ALA A 60 9.17 1.87 -1.05
CA ALA A 60 10.21 2.42 -0.19
C ALA A 60 11.48 1.57 -0.26
N ILE A 61 12.59 2.14 0.24
CA ILE A 61 13.86 1.44 0.39
C ILE A 61 14.35 1.61 1.83
N ALA A 62 14.69 0.51 2.48
CA ALA A 62 15.28 0.47 3.81
C ALA A 62 16.70 -0.07 3.74
N ILE A 63 17.67 0.74 4.18
CA ILE A 63 19.09 0.42 4.13
C ILE A 63 19.62 0.28 5.55
N TYR A 64 20.21 -0.87 5.85
CA TYR A 64 20.97 -1.09 7.06
C TYR A 64 22.38 -0.56 6.93
N LYS A 65 22.76 0.37 7.81
CA LYS A 65 24.14 0.82 7.94
C LYS A 65 24.86 -0.09 8.93
N GLY A 66 26.04 -0.56 8.54
CA GLY A 66 26.81 -1.52 9.31
C GLY A 66 28.17 -1.74 8.68
N VAL A 67 28.68 -2.97 8.73
CA VAL A 67 30.02 -3.30 8.25
C VAL A 67 30.24 -2.92 6.78
N TYR A 68 29.21 -3.04 5.96
CA TYR A 68 29.30 -2.84 4.50
C TYR A 68 28.97 -1.42 4.03
N LEU A 69 28.36 -0.59 4.89
CA LEU A 69 27.95 0.75 4.55
C LEU A 69 27.88 1.61 5.81
N THR A 70 28.84 2.50 5.98
CA THR A 70 28.91 3.43 7.12
C THR A 70 27.94 4.59 6.95
N GLU A 71 27.87 5.14 5.74
CA GLU A 71 26.99 6.23 5.35
C GLU A 71 26.33 5.95 4.01
N ILE A 72 25.07 6.38 3.87
CA ILE A 72 24.35 6.28 2.60
C ILE A 72 24.90 7.37 1.66
N PRO A 73 25.38 7.01 0.45
CA PRO A 73 25.87 7.97 -0.54
C PRO A 73 24.91 9.13 -0.77
N ALA A 74 25.44 10.36 -0.81
CA ALA A 74 24.63 11.56 -1.02
C ALA A 74 23.82 11.53 -2.32
N SER A 75 24.35 10.92 -3.37
CA SER A 75 23.65 10.77 -4.65
C SER A 75 22.35 9.95 -4.53
N LEU A 76 22.34 8.91 -3.70
CA LEU A 76 21.13 8.12 -3.41
C LEU A 76 20.12 8.91 -2.59
N ILE A 77 20.59 9.75 -1.66
CA ILE A 77 19.74 10.64 -0.87
C ILE A 77 19.05 11.65 -1.78
N GLU A 78 19.79 12.27 -2.70
CA GLU A 78 19.22 13.23 -3.65
C GLU A 78 18.28 12.57 -4.65
N ALA A 79 18.62 11.38 -5.16
CA ALA A 79 17.70 10.59 -5.99
C ALA A 79 16.38 10.30 -5.26
N ALA A 80 16.45 9.85 -4.00
CA ALA A 80 15.26 9.55 -3.20
C ALA A 80 14.40 10.79 -2.94
N LYS A 81 15.02 11.94 -2.66
CA LYS A 81 14.30 13.22 -2.53
C LYS A 81 13.60 13.61 -3.82
N ASN A 82 14.30 13.57 -4.95
CA ASN A 82 13.78 13.99 -6.25
C ASN A 82 12.64 13.10 -6.75
N SER A 83 12.75 11.79 -6.52
CA SER A 83 11.74 10.80 -6.92
C SER A 83 10.63 10.61 -5.89
N GLY A 84 10.75 11.26 -4.72
CA GLY A 84 9.79 11.13 -3.62
C GLY A 84 9.73 9.72 -3.01
N ILE A 85 10.75 8.88 -3.24
CA ILE A 85 10.82 7.52 -2.68
C ILE A 85 11.33 7.60 -1.24
N PRO A 86 10.60 7.05 -0.26
CA PRO A 86 11.09 6.99 1.11
C PRO A 86 12.38 6.18 1.20
N LEU A 87 13.43 6.81 1.69
CA LEU A 87 14.69 6.17 2.04
C LEU A 87 14.82 6.12 3.57
N ILE A 88 14.80 4.89 4.08
CA ILE A 88 14.73 4.56 5.50
C ILE A 88 16.08 4.00 5.92
N GLU A 89 16.64 4.55 6.99
CA GLU A 89 17.80 3.96 7.65
C GLU A 89 17.31 2.95 8.69
N ILE A 90 17.82 1.72 8.64
CA ILE A 90 17.49 0.67 9.60
C ILE A 90 18.43 0.81 10.80
N PRO A 91 17.90 1.00 12.04
CA PRO A 91 18.72 1.05 13.24
C PRO A 91 19.45 -0.27 13.49
N SER A 92 20.64 -0.20 14.09
CA SER A 92 21.51 -1.37 14.30
C SER A 92 20.91 -2.49 15.16
N HIS A 93 19.92 -2.20 15.99
CA HIS A 93 19.26 -3.15 16.89
C HIS A 93 18.03 -3.83 16.26
N VAL A 94 17.63 -3.46 15.05
CA VAL A 94 16.42 -3.98 14.39
C VAL A 94 16.81 -5.12 13.45
N ASN A 95 16.21 -6.29 13.65
CA ASN A 95 16.40 -7.42 12.72
C ASN A 95 15.51 -7.29 11.50
N PHE A 96 15.97 -7.77 10.35
CA PHE A 96 15.16 -7.78 9.13
C PHE A 96 13.91 -8.66 9.27
N SER A 97 13.97 -9.72 10.11
CA SER A 97 12.80 -10.53 10.45
C SER A 97 11.70 -9.73 11.13
N ASP A 98 12.07 -8.78 12.00
CA ASP A 98 11.12 -7.96 12.74
C ASP A 98 10.45 -6.96 11.79
N ILE A 99 11.21 -6.38 10.86
CA ILE A 99 10.69 -5.52 9.79
C ILE A 99 9.72 -6.31 8.92
N THR A 100 10.13 -7.47 8.41
CA THR A 100 9.31 -8.31 7.56
C THR A 100 8.02 -8.71 8.27
N LYS A 101 8.10 -9.14 9.54
CA LYS A 101 6.93 -9.50 10.33
C LYS A 101 5.97 -8.32 10.50
N ALA A 102 6.47 -7.16 10.92
CA ALA A 102 5.63 -5.98 11.14
C ALA A 102 4.92 -5.52 9.85
N VAL A 103 5.62 -5.55 8.72
CA VAL A 103 5.04 -5.16 7.43
C VAL A 103 4.01 -6.19 6.96
N LEU A 104 4.32 -7.50 7.04
CA LEU A 104 3.38 -8.55 6.64
C LEU A 104 2.13 -8.58 7.53
N GLU A 105 2.27 -8.38 8.84
CA GLU A 105 1.13 -8.26 9.75
C GLU A 105 0.20 -7.12 9.35
N GLN A 106 0.76 -5.97 8.96
CA GLN A 106 -0.03 -4.84 8.50
C GLN A 106 -0.71 -5.10 7.14
N ILE A 107 0.00 -5.73 6.20
CA ILE A 107 -0.56 -6.12 4.90
C ILE A 107 -1.74 -7.08 5.10
N VAL A 108 -1.54 -8.15 5.88
CA VAL A 108 -2.58 -9.15 6.18
C VAL A 108 -3.75 -8.51 6.91
N SER A 109 -3.49 -7.65 7.90
CA SER A 109 -4.54 -6.92 8.62
C SER A 109 -5.41 -6.11 7.66
N SER A 110 -4.78 -5.34 6.75
CA SER A 110 -5.49 -4.54 5.75
C SER A 110 -6.37 -5.40 4.84
N GLN A 111 -5.85 -6.53 4.35
CA GLN A 111 -6.61 -7.47 3.52
C GLN A 111 -7.79 -8.10 4.29
N LEU A 112 -7.57 -8.50 5.55
CA LEU A 112 -8.64 -9.02 6.42
C LEU A 112 -9.72 -7.97 6.70
N HIS A 113 -9.34 -6.70 6.88
CA HIS A 113 -10.30 -5.60 7.02
C HIS A 113 -11.18 -5.45 5.77
N GLN A 114 -10.58 -5.49 4.57
CA GLN A 114 -11.34 -5.43 3.32
C GLN A 114 -12.27 -6.62 3.14
N LEU A 115 -11.80 -7.84 3.43
CA LEU A 115 -12.61 -9.06 3.36
C LEU A 115 -13.78 -9.03 4.35
N LYS A 116 -13.53 -8.65 5.61
CA LYS A 116 -14.58 -8.50 6.63
C LYS A 116 -15.61 -7.46 6.22
N TYR A 117 -15.17 -6.33 5.67
CA TYR A 117 -16.08 -5.28 5.20
C TYR A 117 -16.98 -5.77 4.07
N SER A 118 -16.40 -6.43 3.05
CA SER A 118 -17.15 -7.04 1.94
C SER A 118 -18.15 -8.10 2.43
N SER A 119 -17.71 -8.98 3.34
CA SER A 119 -18.56 -10.02 3.92
C SER A 119 -19.72 -9.44 4.73
N ALA A 120 -19.48 -8.40 5.53
CA ALA A 120 -20.51 -7.72 6.31
C ALA A 120 -21.57 -7.05 5.42
N ILE A 121 -21.15 -6.40 4.32
CA ILE A 121 -22.07 -5.87 3.31
C ILE A 121 -22.89 -7.00 2.70
N HIS A 122 -22.24 -8.07 2.25
CA HIS A 122 -22.92 -9.20 1.61
C HIS A 122 -23.96 -9.86 2.53
N GLN A 123 -23.61 -10.14 3.79
CA GLN A 123 -24.53 -10.70 4.78
C GLN A 123 -25.74 -9.78 5.03
N ARG A 124 -25.53 -8.47 5.15
CA ARG A 124 -26.62 -7.51 5.31
C ARG A 124 -27.56 -7.52 4.10
N LEU A 125 -27.04 -7.52 2.88
CA LEU A 125 -27.85 -7.60 1.66
C LEU A 125 -28.64 -8.90 1.57
N THR A 126 -28.02 -10.04 1.88
CA THR A 126 -28.71 -11.34 1.90
C THR A 126 -29.83 -11.36 2.94
N HIS A 127 -29.61 -10.81 4.14
CA HIS A 127 -30.65 -10.69 5.16
C HIS A 127 -31.84 -9.84 4.70
N LEU A 128 -31.60 -8.74 3.97
CA LEU A 128 -32.67 -7.91 3.43
C LEU A 128 -33.53 -8.65 2.40
N ASN A 129 -32.90 -9.50 1.57
CA ASN A 129 -33.58 -10.29 0.55
C ASN A 129 -34.47 -11.39 1.15
N VAL A 130 -34.01 -12.04 2.23
CA VAL A 130 -34.76 -13.14 2.90
C VAL A 130 -35.89 -12.61 3.79
N SER A 131 -35.80 -11.36 4.28
CA SER A 131 -36.74 -10.81 5.26
C SER A 131 -38.07 -10.29 4.68
N ASN A 132 -38.35 -10.51 3.38
CA ASN A 132 -39.54 -9.99 2.69
C ASN A 132 -39.73 -8.47 2.88
N LYS A 133 -38.64 -7.73 3.07
CA LYS A 133 -38.65 -6.30 3.31
C LYS A 133 -39.01 -5.57 2.02
N ASN A 134 -39.84 -4.52 2.12
CA ASN A 134 -40.21 -3.71 0.96
C ASN A 134 -38.96 -3.03 0.37
N VAL A 135 -38.95 -2.88 -0.96
CA VAL A 135 -37.86 -2.27 -1.77
C VAL A 135 -37.27 -1.01 -1.13
N THR A 136 -38.11 -0.18 -0.50
CA THR A 136 -37.73 1.03 0.23
C THR A 136 -36.70 0.81 1.33
N GLN A 137 -36.87 -0.24 2.15
CA GLN A 137 -35.96 -0.53 3.25
C GLN A 137 -34.61 -1.06 2.74
N ILE A 138 -34.62 -1.71 1.57
CA ILE A 138 -33.40 -2.17 0.91
C ILE A 138 -32.63 -0.97 0.34
N THR A 139 -33.33 -0.01 -0.29
CA THR A 139 -32.71 1.21 -0.82
C THR A 139 -32.14 2.11 0.27
N ASP A 140 -32.82 2.26 1.40
CA ASP A 140 -32.33 3.08 2.52
C ASP A 140 -31.05 2.48 3.14
N GLU A 141 -31.04 1.17 3.37
CA GLU A 141 -29.87 0.49 3.93
C GLU A 141 -28.68 0.54 2.97
N LEU A 142 -28.92 0.32 1.67
CA LEU A 142 -27.88 0.46 0.65
C LEU A 142 -27.32 1.89 0.58
N ALA A 143 -28.18 2.91 0.69
CA ALA A 143 -27.74 4.31 0.68
C ALA A 143 -26.81 4.58 1.88
N HIS A 144 -27.17 4.10 3.06
CA HIS A 144 -26.33 4.19 4.26
C HIS A 144 -24.99 3.45 4.12
N LEU A 145 -24.98 2.22 3.59
CA LEU A 145 -23.75 1.42 3.45
C LEU A 145 -22.78 1.97 2.40
N THR A 146 -23.30 2.52 1.31
CA THR A 146 -22.50 3.02 0.19
C THR A 146 -22.17 4.50 0.31
N SER A 147 -22.77 5.20 1.27
CA SER A 147 -22.72 6.67 1.37
C SER A 147 -23.13 7.37 0.07
N ALA A 148 -24.02 6.74 -0.70
CA ALA A 148 -24.46 7.22 -2.01
C ALA A 148 -25.99 7.36 -2.06
N ASN A 149 -26.47 8.21 -2.96
CA ASN A 149 -27.90 8.31 -3.26
C ASN A 149 -28.31 7.14 -4.17
N ILE A 150 -29.40 6.47 -3.82
CA ILE A 150 -29.86 5.28 -4.54
C ILE A 150 -31.29 5.48 -4.99
N VAL A 151 -31.53 5.21 -6.28
CA VAL A 151 -32.84 5.26 -6.90
C VAL A 151 -33.13 3.90 -7.52
N VAL A 152 -34.31 3.35 -7.21
CA VAL A 152 -34.82 2.14 -7.85
C VAL A 152 -35.85 2.54 -8.91
N LEU A 153 -35.59 2.11 -10.13
CA LEU A 153 -36.45 2.32 -11.29
C LEU A 153 -37.10 0.98 -11.65
N ASP A 154 -38.36 1.05 -12.08
CA ASP A 154 -39.03 -0.08 -12.74
C ASP A 154 -38.49 -0.26 -14.18
N VAL A 155 -38.83 -1.36 -14.85
CA VAL A 155 -38.48 -1.64 -16.27
C VAL A 155 -38.97 -0.56 -17.24
N PHE A 156 -39.93 0.27 -16.83
CA PHE A 156 -40.41 1.44 -17.58
C PHE A 156 -39.65 2.75 -17.25
N PHE A 157 -38.53 2.66 -16.53
CA PHE A 157 -37.75 3.80 -16.03
C PHE A 157 -38.52 4.76 -15.11
N THR A 158 -39.69 4.36 -14.65
CA THR A 158 -40.47 5.09 -13.63
C THR A 158 -39.87 4.79 -12.25
N SER A 159 -39.60 5.83 -11.46
CA SER A 159 -39.07 5.65 -10.10
C SER A 159 -40.09 4.95 -9.21
N LYS A 160 -39.68 3.83 -8.59
CA LYS A 160 -40.48 3.12 -7.58
C LYS A 160 -40.12 3.58 -6.17
N THR A 161 -38.86 3.92 -5.91
CA THR A 161 -38.40 4.43 -4.62
C THR A 161 -37.07 5.17 -4.76
N ALA A 162 -36.85 6.19 -3.94
CA ALA A 162 -35.59 6.92 -3.85
C ALA A 162 -35.19 7.09 -2.38
N ALA A 163 -33.95 6.74 -2.07
CA ALA A 163 -33.31 7.00 -0.78
C ALA A 163 -32.25 8.09 -0.97
N HIS A 164 -32.32 9.16 -0.18
CA HIS A 164 -31.36 10.27 -0.20
C HIS A 164 -30.69 10.41 1.16
N LEU A 165 -29.37 10.48 1.16
CA LEU A 165 -28.61 10.88 2.35
C LEU A 165 -28.67 12.40 2.48
N ILE A 166 -29.53 12.91 3.37
CA ILE A 166 -29.45 14.30 3.81
C ILE A 166 -28.22 14.39 4.72
N LYS A 167 -27.08 14.81 4.16
CA LYS A 167 -25.90 15.19 4.95
C LYS A 167 -26.31 16.33 5.90
N ARG A 168 -26.33 16.06 7.20
CA ARG A 168 -26.28 17.08 8.26
C ARG A 168 -24.83 17.36 8.63
#